data_AF-A0A7C7SLH3-F1
#
_entry.id   AF-A0A7C7SLH3-F1
#
_cell.length_a   1.000
_cell.length_b   1.000
_cell.length_c   1.000
_cell.angle_alpha   90.00
_cell.angle_beta   90.00
_cell.angle_gamma   90.00
#
_symmetry.space_group_name_H-M   'P 1'
#
loop_
_entity.id
_entity.type
_entity.pdbx_description
1 polymer ?
#
loop_
_entity_poly.entity_id
_entity_poly.type
_entity_poly.pdbx_seq_one_letter_code
_entity_poly.pdbx_strand_id
1 'polypeptide(L)'
;MNSMRAGWTLGVAIPTVVVVVVVVAAQDPDLAPGGDTIRADDLQADVGFLAGDHMQGRRTGTPGNRQAAEFIASRFDRLGLSGVGTNGSHFQSFDLITTGLGDDNRLEVPGVPATDVTFGSAYYPDPTSASGTAGGEVVFVGFGISAAALEHDDYQSSSALDGKVALILNHEPGEFDADSPFDGVIASEHSRPVRKVLAAQAAGATAVLIAPDLHNHAGRRGTTRPLRSVWPDRPRRPSGYQVAGWTKRVRIPVVQISGDLAEQIMDNAGLTLRELATRQAERPGGIEAVPLPGQLVELTTSVHRGLWPNR
;
A
#
# COMPACT_ATOMS: atom_id res chain seq x y z
N MET A 1 39.71 -28.90 89.14
CA MET A 1 38.53 -28.61 89.97
C MET A 1 37.91 -27.28 89.56
N ASN A 2 36.95 -27.28 88.65
CA ASN A 2 35.67 -26.61 88.88
C ASN A 2 34.64 -27.08 87.86
N SER A 3 33.42 -27.18 88.36
CA SER A 3 32.37 -28.10 87.96
C SER A 3 31.74 -27.84 86.60
N MET A 4 31.49 -28.96 85.90
CA MET A 4 30.45 -29.09 84.89
C MET A 4 29.08 -28.73 85.47
N ARG A 5 28.27 -28.01 84.70
CA ARG A 5 26.81 -28.19 84.69
C ARG A 5 26.32 -28.13 83.25
N ALA A 6 25.96 -29.30 82.74
CA ALA A 6 25.27 -29.49 81.49
C ALA A 6 23.79 -29.11 81.65
N GLY A 7 23.31 -28.16 80.85
CA GLY A 7 21.89 -27.88 80.68
C GLY A 7 21.46 -28.32 79.28
N TRP A 8 20.72 -29.42 79.21
CA TRP A 8 20.13 -29.90 77.97
C TRP A 8 18.84 -29.09 77.72
N THR A 9 18.80 -28.33 76.63
CA THR A 9 17.56 -27.72 76.15
C THR A 9 17.06 -28.54 74.97
N LEU A 10 15.90 -29.19 75.14
CA LEU A 10 15.18 -29.84 74.05
C LEU A 10 14.74 -28.76 73.06
N GLY A 11 15.29 -28.81 71.85
CA GLY A 11 14.83 -27.99 70.73
C GLY A 11 13.47 -28.47 70.25
N VAL A 12 12.46 -27.61 70.36
CA VAL A 12 11.23 -27.72 69.58
C VAL A 12 11.42 -26.82 68.37
N ALA A 13 11.86 -27.40 67.26
CA ALA A 13 11.90 -26.73 65.97
C ALA A 13 10.47 -26.65 65.43
N ILE A 14 9.79 -25.53 65.68
CA ILE A 14 8.56 -25.18 64.97
C ILE A 14 9.00 -24.75 63.56
N PRO A 15 8.62 -25.45 62.47
CA PRO A 15 8.95 -24.98 61.14
C PRO A 15 8.09 -23.73 60.90
N THR A 16 8.72 -22.56 61.00
CA THR A 16 8.12 -21.30 60.56
C THR A 16 7.95 -21.40 59.04
N VAL A 17 6.74 -21.76 58.60
CA VAL A 17 6.35 -21.64 57.20
C VAL A 17 6.29 -20.15 56.90
N VAL A 18 7.38 -19.64 56.33
CA VAL A 18 7.39 -18.30 55.72
C VAL A 18 6.55 -18.40 54.46
N VAL A 19 5.28 -18.05 54.56
CA VAL A 19 4.46 -17.76 53.39
C VAL A 19 5.02 -16.47 52.80
N VAL A 20 5.88 -16.60 51.79
CA VAL A 20 6.24 -15.50 50.92
C VAL A 20 4.98 -15.20 50.12
N VAL A 21 4.17 -14.27 50.62
CA VAL A 21 3.18 -13.59 49.79
C VAL A 21 4.00 -12.77 48.82
N VAL A 22 4.23 -13.32 47.63
CA VAL A 22 4.60 -12.51 46.47
C VAL A 22 3.38 -11.63 46.24
N VAL A 23 3.43 -10.43 46.81
CA VAL A 23 2.59 -9.34 46.34
C VAL A 23 3.05 -9.14 44.90
N VAL A 24 2.29 -9.73 43.97
CA VAL A 24 2.32 -9.27 42.58
C VAL A 24 1.94 -7.81 42.71
N ALA A 25 2.95 -6.92 42.66
CA ALA A 25 2.70 -5.51 42.52
C ALA A 25 1.84 -5.40 41.26
N ALA A 26 0.55 -5.15 41.48
CA ALA A 26 -0.36 -4.77 40.44
C ALA A 26 0.33 -3.68 39.64
N GLN A 27 0.34 -3.82 38.32
CA GLN A 27 0.87 -2.82 37.41
C GLN A 27 0.33 -1.48 37.85
N ASP A 28 1.22 -0.55 38.22
CA ASP A 28 0.84 0.82 38.51
C ASP A 28 0.05 1.31 37.28
N PRO A 29 -1.24 1.65 37.40
CA PRO A 29 -2.03 2.14 36.27
C PRO A 29 -1.66 3.60 35.97
N ASP A 30 -0.38 3.94 36.12
CA ASP A 30 0.18 5.22 35.76
C ASP A 30 0.00 5.36 34.26
N LEU A 31 -1.07 6.08 33.92
CA LEU A 31 -1.34 6.59 32.59
C LEU A 31 -0.02 7.12 32.03
N ALA A 32 0.28 6.78 30.77
CA ALA A 32 1.45 7.31 30.08
C ALA A 32 1.55 8.84 30.32
N PRO A 33 2.76 9.42 30.44
CA PRO A 33 2.91 10.83 30.80
C PRO A 33 1.96 11.75 30.02
N GLY A 34 1.15 12.51 30.75
CA GLY A 34 0.12 13.40 30.18
C GLY A 34 -1.22 12.73 29.85
N GLY A 35 -1.44 11.45 30.19
CA GLY A 35 -2.72 10.78 29.96
C GLY A 35 -3.88 11.39 30.75
N ASP A 36 -3.59 12.03 31.89
CA ASP A 36 -4.54 12.84 32.68
C ASP A 36 -4.95 14.15 31.98
N THR A 37 -4.19 14.60 30.98
CA THR A 37 -4.57 15.74 30.12
C THR A 37 -5.60 15.39 29.06
N ILE A 38 -5.83 14.10 28.80
CA ILE A 38 -6.84 13.61 27.85
C ILE A 38 -8.19 13.57 28.57
N ARG A 39 -9.00 14.61 28.38
CA ARG A 39 -10.31 14.73 29.03
C ARG A 39 -11.43 14.35 28.07
N ALA A 40 -12.39 13.58 28.58
CA ALA A 40 -13.57 13.18 27.82
C ALA A 40 -14.35 14.40 27.29
N ASP A 41 -14.48 15.45 28.10
CA ASP A 41 -15.15 16.69 27.72
C ASP A 41 -14.47 17.39 26.54
N ASP A 42 -13.12 17.40 26.50
CA ASP A 42 -12.35 18.00 25.41
C ASP A 42 -12.54 17.21 24.10
N LEU A 43 -12.49 15.88 24.18
CA LEU A 43 -12.75 15.01 23.02
C LEU A 43 -14.18 15.17 22.50
N GLN A 44 -15.16 15.25 23.41
CA GLN A 44 -16.57 15.44 23.04
C GLN A 44 -16.80 16.81 22.38
N ALA A 45 -16.14 17.86 22.87
CA ALA A 45 -16.21 19.20 22.27
C ALA A 45 -15.60 19.20 20.86
N ASP A 46 -14.41 18.61 20.68
CA ASP A 46 -13.73 18.55 19.38
C ASP A 46 -14.56 17.72 18.36
N VAL A 47 -15.09 16.56 18.76
CA VAL A 47 -15.98 15.75 17.91
C VAL A 47 -17.28 16.50 17.62
N GLY A 48 -17.90 17.14 18.62
CA GLY A 48 -19.15 17.88 18.47
C GLY A 48 -19.03 19.05 17.50
N PHE A 49 -17.92 19.79 17.56
CA PHE A 49 -17.62 20.83 16.59
C PHE A 49 -17.43 20.23 15.19
N LEU A 50 -16.52 19.24 15.04
CA LEU A 50 -16.23 18.66 13.74
C LEU A 50 -17.44 17.99 13.10
N ALA A 51 -18.34 17.39 13.88
CA ALA A 51 -19.52 16.65 13.40
C ALA A 51 -20.80 17.50 13.33
N GLY A 52 -20.78 18.77 13.71
CA GLY A 52 -21.96 19.62 13.76
C GLY A 52 -22.53 19.98 12.39
N ASP A 53 -23.83 20.30 12.34
CA ASP A 53 -24.56 20.64 11.10
C ASP A 53 -23.95 21.79 10.31
N HIS A 54 -23.30 22.74 11.01
CA HIS A 54 -22.61 23.88 10.40
C HIS A 54 -21.50 23.47 9.41
N MET A 55 -20.94 22.27 9.57
CA MET A 55 -19.95 21.72 8.65
C MET A 55 -20.58 21.32 7.31
N GLN A 56 -21.87 20.94 7.28
CA GLN A 56 -22.56 20.44 6.07
C GLN A 56 -21.82 19.26 5.40
N GLY A 57 -21.01 18.52 6.17
CA GLY A 57 -20.08 17.50 5.70
C GLY A 57 -18.67 18.03 5.39
N ARG A 58 -17.67 17.17 5.50
CA ARG A 58 -16.24 17.55 5.37
C ARG A 58 -15.56 16.92 4.17
N ARG A 59 -16.33 16.72 3.10
CA ARG A 59 -15.84 16.12 1.86
C ARG A 59 -14.78 17.02 1.23
N THR A 60 -13.73 16.44 0.65
CA THR A 60 -12.68 17.17 -0.08
C THR A 60 -13.26 18.26 -0.98
N GLY A 61 -12.75 19.49 -0.83
CA GLY A 61 -13.15 20.65 -1.62
C GLY A 61 -14.48 21.31 -1.23
N THR A 62 -15.12 20.90 -0.12
CA THR A 62 -16.32 21.56 0.42
C THR A 62 -15.97 22.66 1.44
N PRO A 63 -16.85 23.63 1.69
CA PRO A 63 -16.65 24.63 2.75
C PRO A 63 -16.39 24.00 4.13
N GLY A 64 -17.13 22.95 4.50
CA GLY A 64 -16.91 22.23 5.77
C GLY A 64 -15.54 21.56 5.87
N ASN A 65 -14.98 21.08 4.76
CA ASN A 65 -13.61 20.54 4.75
C ASN A 65 -12.57 21.63 5.06
N ARG A 66 -12.75 22.84 4.51
CA ARG A 66 -11.89 23.99 4.84
C ARG A 66 -12.03 24.38 6.30
N GLN A 67 -13.26 24.48 6.80
CA GLN A 67 -13.51 24.83 8.20
C GLN A 67 -12.89 23.81 9.17
N ALA A 68 -12.95 22.52 8.85
CA ALA A 68 -12.29 21.48 9.62
C ALA A 68 -10.76 21.62 9.61
N ALA A 69 -10.16 21.94 8.45
CA ALA A 69 -8.73 22.18 8.34
C ALA A 69 -8.28 23.41 9.16
N GLU A 70 -9.04 24.50 9.10
CA GLU A 70 -8.81 25.71 9.91
C GLU A 70 -8.95 25.43 11.41
N PHE A 71 -9.95 24.64 11.81
CA PHE A 71 -10.09 24.22 13.19
C PHE A 71 -8.87 23.45 13.69
N ILE A 72 -8.38 22.48 12.90
CA ILE A 72 -7.17 21.71 13.24
C ILE A 72 -5.95 22.64 13.32
N ALA A 73 -5.76 23.53 12.35
CA ALA A 73 -4.69 24.52 12.39
C ALA A 73 -4.75 25.38 13.66
N SER A 74 -5.94 25.84 14.07
CA SER A 74 -6.12 26.59 15.32
C SER A 74 -5.79 25.80 16.58
N ARG A 75 -5.91 24.46 16.54
CA ARG A 75 -5.46 23.58 17.64
C ARG A 75 -3.94 23.52 17.67
N PHE A 76 -3.29 23.38 16.52
CA PHE A 76 -1.83 23.41 16.43
C PHE A 76 -1.24 24.74 16.91
N ASP A 77 -1.84 25.87 16.51
CA ASP A 77 -1.44 27.20 16.99
C ASP A 77 -1.55 27.30 18.52
N ARG A 78 -2.67 26.84 19.10
CA ARG A 78 -2.88 26.84 20.56
C ARG A 78 -1.89 25.96 21.33
N LEU A 79 -1.42 24.90 20.69
CA LEU A 79 -0.40 24.01 21.25
C LEU A 79 1.02 24.57 21.07
N GLY A 80 1.19 25.69 20.37
CA GLY A 80 2.50 26.29 20.08
C GLY A 80 3.33 25.49 19.09
N LEU A 81 2.70 24.66 18.25
CA LEU A 81 3.41 23.91 17.22
C LEU A 81 3.87 24.86 16.11
N SER A 82 5.06 24.62 15.58
CA SER A 82 5.55 25.35 14.40
C SER A 82 4.89 24.83 13.13
N GLY A 83 4.42 25.73 12.26
CA GLY A 83 3.94 25.35 10.95
C GLY A 83 5.09 24.96 10.01
N VAL A 84 4.91 23.83 9.30
CA VAL A 84 5.88 23.29 8.33
C VAL A 84 5.42 23.47 6.87
N GLY A 85 4.25 24.08 6.68
CA GLY A 85 3.67 24.37 5.38
C GLY A 85 4.26 25.61 4.72
N THR A 86 3.65 26.03 3.61
CA THR A 86 4.06 27.23 2.87
C THR A 86 4.08 28.44 3.80
N ASN A 87 5.17 29.20 3.80
CA ASN A 87 5.40 30.38 4.64
C ASN A 87 5.24 30.12 6.15
N GLY A 88 5.55 28.91 6.62
CA GLY A 88 5.42 28.55 8.05
C GLY A 88 3.98 28.35 8.52
N SER A 89 3.04 28.16 7.59
CA SER A 89 1.65 27.83 7.92
C SER A 89 1.49 26.37 8.36
N HIS A 90 0.33 26.06 8.96
CA HIS A 90 -0.07 24.67 9.25
C HIS A 90 -0.65 23.92 8.03
N PHE A 91 -0.64 24.53 6.85
CA PHE A 91 -1.28 23.97 5.65
C PHE A 91 -0.25 23.44 4.65
N GLN A 92 -0.37 22.15 4.32
CA GLN A 92 0.30 21.57 3.17
C GLN A 92 -0.66 21.53 1.97
N SER A 93 -0.34 22.34 0.97
CA SER A 93 -1.12 22.45 -0.25
C SER A 93 -0.74 21.38 -1.27
N PHE A 94 -1.72 20.74 -1.90
CA PHE A 94 -1.49 19.81 -3.02
C PHE A 94 -2.68 19.80 -3.98
N ASP A 95 -2.37 19.59 -5.25
CA ASP A 95 -3.37 19.39 -6.28
C ASP A 95 -3.87 17.94 -6.28
N LEU A 96 -5.13 17.77 -6.65
CA LEU A 96 -5.75 16.46 -6.84
C LEU A 96 -6.06 16.22 -8.32
N ILE A 97 -6.17 14.95 -8.69
CA ILE A 97 -6.66 14.51 -9.98
C ILE A 97 -7.85 13.59 -9.75
N THR A 98 -8.90 13.82 -10.52
CA THR A 98 -9.99 12.86 -10.73
C THR A 98 -9.74 12.11 -12.02
N THR A 99 -10.14 10.84 -12.06
CA THR A 99 -9.92 10.00 -13.23
C THR A 99 -11.26 9.48 -13.77
N GLY A 100 -11.33 9.38 -15.08
CA GLY A 100 -12.46 8.80 -15.80
C GLY A 100 -11.95 7.84 -16.86
N LEU A 101 -12.64 6.73 -17.02
CA LEU A 101 -12.39 5.77 -18.09
C LEU A 101 -12.92 6.35 -19.41
N GLY A 102 -12.07 6.42 -20.43
CA GLY A 102 -12.48 6.72 -21.81
C GLY A 102 -12.84 5.46 -22.57
N ASP A 103 -13.27 5.59 -23.81
CA ASP A 103 -13.90 4.49 -24.56
C ASP A 103 -12.92 3.61 -25.37
N ASP A 104 -11.72 4.13 -25.66
CA ASP A 104 -10.72 3.45 -26.51
C ASP A 104 -9.68 2.71 -25.67
N ASN A 105 -10.00 1.48 -25.25
CA ASN A 105 -9.10 0.64 -24.46
C ASN A 105 -8.92 -0.73 -25.10
N ARG A 106 -7.67 -1.09 -25.37
CA ARG A 106 -7.31 -2.31 -26.10
C ARG A 106 -6.11 -2.98 -25.47
N LEU A 107 -6.11 -4.29 -25.45
CA LEU A 107 -4.94 -5.11 -25.14
C LEU A 107 -4.85 -6.22 -26.17
N GLU A 108 -3.69 -6.38 -26.77
CA GLU A 108 -3.34 -7.50 -27.62
C GLU A 108 -2.18 -8.26 -27.02
N VAL A 109 -2.34 -9.58 -27.04
CA VAL A 109 -1.32 -10.54 -26.61
C VAL A 109 -1.22 -11.61 -27.69
N PRO A 110 -0.30 -11.49 -28.66
CA PRO A 110 -0.07 -12.52 -29.66
C PRO A 110 0.14 -13.90 -29.02
N GLY A 111 -0.51 -14.92 -29.56
CA GLY A 111 -0.49 -16.28 -29.00
C GLY A 111 -1.58 -16.55 -27.97
N VAL A 112 -2.35 -15.54 -27.54
CA VAL A 112 -3.54 -15.70 -26.71
C VAL A 112 -4.81 -15.47 -27.55
N PRO A 113 -5.85 -16.33 -27.45
CA PRO A 113 -7.11 -16.11 -28.15
C PRO A 113 -7.75 -14.77 -27.78
N ALA A 114 -8.26 -14.02 -28.77
CA ALA A 114 -8.89 -12.72 -28.53
C ALA A 114 -10.11 -12.79 -27.59
N THR A 115 -10.79 -13.94 -27.51
CA THR A 115 -11.88 -14.19 -26.56
C THR A 115 -11.42 -14.13 -25.11
N ASP A 116 -10.15 -14.44 -24.86
CA ASP A 116 -9.57 -14.53 -23.52
C ASP A 116 -8.94 -13.19 -23.10
N VAL A 117 -8.80 -12.25 -24.04
CA VAL A 117 -8.36 -10.86 -23.82
C VAL A 117 -9.57 -9.92 -23.87
N THR A 118 -10.61 -10.24 -23.11
CA THR A 118 -11.85 -9.44 -23.07
C THR A 118 -11.75 -8.28 -22.09
N PHE A 119 -12.06 -7.06 -22.55
CA PHE A 119 -12.12 -5.87 -21.70
C PHE A 119 -13.11 -6.04 -20.53
N GLY A 120 -12.69 -5.68 -19.34
CA GLY A 120 -13.48 -5.71 -18.10
C GLY A 120 -13.48 -7.04 -17.35
N SER A 121 -13.20 -8.16 -18.02
CA SER A 121 -13.00 -9.47 -17.38
C SER A 121 -11.51 -9.84 -17.30
N ALA A 122 -10.80 -9.71 -18.43
CA ALA A 122 -9.40 -10.09 -18.55
C ALA A 122 -8.45 -8.92 -18.30
N TYR A 123 -8.86 -7.68 -18.64
CA TYR A 123 -8.05 -6.49 -18.37
C TYR A 123 -8.89 -5.21 -18.26
N TYR A 124 -8.31 -4.17 -17.66
CA TYR A 124 -8.79 -2.78 -17.75
C TYR A 124 -7.66 -1.77 -17.43
N PRO A 125 -7.75 -0.52 -17.89
CA PRO A 125 -6.78 0.53 -17.56
C PRO A 125 -6.74 0.82 -16.06
N ASP A 126 -5.54 0.85 -15.48
CA ASP A 126 -5.39 1.29 -14.10
C ASP A 126 -5.78 2.78 -13.97
N PRO A 127 -6.43 3.22 -12.87
CA PRO A 127 -6.74 4.64 -12.67
C PRO A 127 -5.54 5.58 -12.73
N THR A 128 -4.34 5.09 -12.44
CA THR A 128 -3.10 5.88 -12.56
C THR A 128 -2.54 5.92 -13.99
N SER A 129 -3.06 5.12 -14.92
CA SER A 129 -2.56 5.01 -16.29
C SER A 129 -2.53 6.36 -17.01
N ALA A 130 -1.52 6.56 -17.87
CA ALA A 130 -1.58 7.60 -18.89
C ALA A 130 -2.52 7.17 -20.02
N SER A 131 -2.96 8.11 -20.85
CA SER A 131 -3.60 7.76 -22.12
C SER A 131 -2.53 7.61 -23.20
N GLY A 132 -2.68 6.62 -24.08
CA GLY A 132 -1.76 6.37 -25.19
C GLY A 132 -1.66 4.90 -25.56
N THR A 133 -0.84 4.62 -26.57
CA THR A 133 -0.56 3.28 -27.07
C THR A 133 0.92 2.98 -26.88
N ALA A 134 1.22 1.79 -26.38
CA ALA A 134 2.58 1.29 -26.24
C ALA A 134 2.58 -0.24 -26.27
N GLY A 135 3.75 -0.81 -26.52
CA GLY A 135 3.93 -2.24 -26.56
C GLY A 135 5.40 -2.60 -26.51
N GLY A 136 5.67 -3.90 -26.54
CA GLY A 136 7.02 -4.44 -26.48
C GLY A 136 7.04 -5.87 -25.96
N GLU A 137 8.25 -6.40 -25.84
CA GLU A 137 8.48 -7.68 -25.18
C GLU A 137 8.14 -7.60 -23.69
N VAL A 138 7.58 -8.66 -23.13
CA VAL A 138 7.20 -8.70 -21.72
C VAL A 138 8.38 -9.16 -20.86
N VAL A 139 8.57 -8.49 -19.73
CA VAL A 139 9.55 -8.85 -18.71
C VAL A 139 8.87 -8.89 -17.36
N PHE A 140 8.99 -10.00 -16.66
CA PHE A 140 8.52 -10.14 -15.29
C PHE A 140 9.50 -9.50 -14.32
N VAL A 141 9.00 -8.61 -13.47
CA VAL A 141 9.82 -7.87 -12.49
C VAL A 141 9.21 -7.94 -11.10
N GLY A 142 8.80 -9.15 -10.69
CA GLY A 142 8.39 -9.43 -9.31
C GLY A 142 7.19 -8.58 -8.88
N PHE A 143 7.30 -7.94 -7.73
CA PHE A 143 6.30 -6.97 -7.26
C PHE A 143 6.51 -5.58 -7.85
N GLY A 144 7.56 -5.35 -8.63
CA GLY A 144 7.88 -4.07 -9.25
C GLY A 144 8.32 -3.00 -8.26
N ILE A 145 8.92 -3.41 -7.13
CA ILE A 145 9.33 -2.52 -6.04
C ILE A 145 10.79 -2.12 -6.22
N SER A 146 11.07 -0.82 -6.05
CA SER A 146 12.43 -0.30 -5.88
C SER A 146 12.46 0.54 -4.60
N ALA A 147 13.16 0.05 -3.59
CA ALA A 147 13.15 0.54 -2.21
C ALA A 147 14.55 0.46 -1.61
N ALA A 148 15.42 1.40 -2.00
CA ALA A 148 16.82 1.43 -1.53
C ALA A 148 16.98 1.43 0.00
N ALA A 149 16.05 2.07 0.73
CA ALA A 149 16.07 2.11 2.20
C ALA A 149 15.82 0.74 2.85
N LEU A 150 15.19 -0.19 2.11
CA LEU A 150 14.93 -1.57 2.52
C LEU A 150 15.88 -2.56 1.83
N GLU A 151 16.91 -2.05 1.14
CA GLU A 151 17.85 -2.86 0.34
C GLU A 151 17.15 -3.78 -0.67
N HIS A 152 15.98 -3.37 -1.18
CA HIS A 152 15.14 -4.17 -2.06
C HIS A 152 14.98 -3.52 -3.44
N ASP A 153 15.24 -4.26 -4.50
CA ASP A 153 15.06 -3.82 -5.88
C ASP A 153 14.66 -5.00 -6.80
N ASP A 154 13.48 -4.93 -7.40
CA ASP A 154 12.98 -5.92 -8.37
C ASP A 154 13.48 -5.68 -9.80
N TYR A 155 14.28 -4.62 -9.99
CA TYR A 155 14.84 -4.21 -11.27
C TYR A 155 16.35 -4.43 -11.35
N GLN A 156 16.89 -5.39 -10.58
CA GLN A 156 18.31 -5.73 -10.64
C GLN A 156 18.62 -6.15 -12.08
N SER A 157 19.44 -5.34 -12.77
CA SER A 157 19.60 -5.30 -14.25
C SER A 157 18.54 -4.49 -15.01
N SER A 158 18.42 -3.19 -14.69
CA SER A 158 17.45 -2.25 -15.29
C SER A 158 17.48 -2.14 -16.82
N SER A 159 18.60 -2.47 -17.47
CA SER A 159 18.69 -2.53 -18.94
C SER A 159 17.74 -3.56 -19.57
N ALA A 160 17.21 -4.49 -18.78
CA ALA A 160 16.23 -5.46 -19.24
C ALA A 160 14.89 -4.82 -19.65
N LEU A 161 14.56 -3.62 -19.17
CA LEU A 161 13.26 -2.99 -19.42
C LEU A 161 13.25 -1.91 -20.51
N ASP A 162 14.40 -1.51 -21.05
CA ASP A 162 14.46 -0.45 -22.05
C ASP A 162 13.67 -0.82 -23.31
N GLY A 163 12.58 -0.09 -23.59
CA GLY A 163 11.69 -0.36 -24.70
C GLY A 163 10.72 -1.54 -24.49
N LYS A 164 10.64 -2.09 -23.28
CA LYS A 164 9.88 -3.32 -22.96
C LYS A 164 8.69 -3.05 -22.05
N VAL A 165 7.82 -4.05 -21.91
CA VAL A 165 6.64 -3.99 -21.04
C VAL A 165 6.91 -4.73 -19.74
N ALA A 166 6.72 -4.06 -18.61
CA ALA A 166 6.88 -4.67 -17.29
C ALA A 166 5.61 -5.42 -16.90
N LEU A 167 5.75 -6.69 -16.50
CA LEU A 167 4.71 -7.47 -15.83
C LEU A 167 5.04 -7.56 -14.35
N ILE A 168 4.18 -6.97 -13.51
CA ILE A 168 4.36 -6.88 -12.06
C ILE A 168 3.18 -7.52 -11.31
N LEU A 169 3.45 -7.99 -10.11
CA LEU A 169 2.44 -8.44 -9.16
C LEU A 169 1.89 -7.28 -8.32
N ASN A 170 0.59 -7.32 -8.04
CA ASN A 170 -0.01 -6.57 -6.93
C ASN A 170 0.53 -7.07 -5.58
N HIS A 171 0.28 -6.33 -4.50
CA HIS A 171 0.77 -6.62 -3.13
C HIS A 171 2.29 -6.48 -2.99
N GLU A 172 2.94 -7.17 -2.06
CA GLU A 172 4.36 -7.03 -1.79
C GLU A 172 4.92 -8.31 -1.12
N PRO A 173 6.25 -8.48 -1.09
CA PRO A 173 6.86 -9.64 -0.45
C PRO A 173 6.48 -9.75 1.03
N GLY A 174 6.20 -10.96 1.48
CA GLY A 174 5.93 -11.24 2.89
C GLY A 174 4.69 -10.55 3.45
N GLU A 175 3.63 -10.34 2.65
CA GLU A 175 2.39 -9.65 3.09
C GLU A 175 1.75 -10.25 4.37
N PHE A 176 2.01 -11.53 4.66
CA PHE A 176 1.52 -12.22 5.86
C PHE A 176 2.58 -12.46 6.94
N ASP A 177 3.79 -11.91 6.76
CA ASP A 177 4.89 -12.02 7.70
C ASP A 177 4.92 -10.78 8.61
N ALA A 178 4.79 -10.98 9.92
CA ALA A 178 4.85 -9.90 10.89
C ALA A 178 6.23 -9.24 10.97
N ASP A 179 7.28 -9.95 10.54
CA ASP A 179 8.66 -9.46 10.50
C ASP A 179 9.06 -8.92 9.12
N SER A 180 8.10 -8.81 8.18
CA SER A 180 8.36 -8.26 6.84
C SER A 180 8.92 -6.83 6.92
N PRO A 181 9.99 -6.50 6.17
CA PRO A 181 10.52 -5.14 6.10
C PRO A 181 9.54 -4.16 5.43
N PHE A 182 8.46 -4.67 4.82
CA PHE A 182 7.38 -3.89 4.22
C PHE A 182 6.23 -3.66 5.20
N ASP A 183 6.52 -3.04 6.34
CA ASP A 183 5.51 -2.70 7.37
C ASP A 183 4.77 -3.93 7.96
N GLY A 184 5.42 -5.10 7.97
CA GLY A 184 4.86 -6.34 8.52
C GLY A 184 3.63 -6.83 7.76
N VAL A 185 2.52 -6.99 8.48
CA VAL A 185 1.23 -7.44 7.90
C VAL A 185 0.34 -6.29 7.41
N ILE A 186 0.84 -5.06 7.44
CA ILE A 186 0.13 -3.88 6.94
C ILE A 186 0.72 -3.53 5.59
N ALA A 187 -0.14 -3.36 4.58
CA ALA A 187 0.31 -2.97 3.24
C ALA A 187 1.16 -1.69 3.29
N SER A 188 2.43 -1.81 2.90
CA SER A 188 3.40 -0.73 2.97
C SER A 188 3.13 0.32 1.90
N GLU A 189 3.75 1.48 2.07
CA GLU A 189 3.74 2.51 1.02
C GLU A 189 4.40 2.04 -0.30
N HIS A 190 5.24 1.00 -0.27
CA HIS A 190 5.87 0.42 -1.46
C HIS A 190 4.92 -0.49 -2.26
N SER A 191 3.91 -1.08 -1.62
CA SER A 191 2.85 -1.84 -2.31
C SER A 191 1.99 -1.00 -3.25
N ARG A 192 2.01 0.33 -3.11
CA ARG A 192 1.11 1.23 -3.85
C ARG A 192 1.38 1.18 -5.35
N PRO A 193 0.35 0.91 -6.20
CA PRO A 193 0.52 0.78 -7.65
C PRO A 193 1.26 1.95 -8.31
N VAL A 194 0.96 3.19 -7.90
CA VAL A 194 1.62 4.37 -8.46
C VAL A 194 3.13 4.39 -8.24
N ARG A 195 3.64 3.85 -7.11
CA ARG A 195 5.08 3.79 -6.87
C ARG A 195 5.74 2.75 -7.77
N LYS A 196 5.13 1.57 -7.86
CA LYS A 196 5.60 0.48 -8.71
C LYS A 196 5.64 0.87 -10.19
N VAL A 197 4.57 1.51 -10.68
CA VAL A 197 4.50 2.04 -12.05
C VAL A 197 5.60 3.09 -12.29
N LEU A 198 5.83 4.00 -11.34
CA LEU A 198 6.90 4.99 -11.49
C LEU A 198 8.29 4.37 -11.46
N ALA A 199 8.50 3.29 -10.70
CA ALA A 199 9.75 2.52 -10.70
C ALA A 199 9.96 1.82 -12.05
N ALA A 200 8.96 1.11 -12.56
CA ALA A 200 9.01 0.47 -13.89
C ALA A 200 9.30 1.49 -15.00
N GLN A 201 8.62 2.64 -14.97
CA GLN A 201 8.86 3.72 -15.92
C GLN A 201 10.29 4.29 -15.81
N ALA A 202 10.82 4.43 -14.58
CA ALA A 202 12.19 4.90 -14.38
C ALA A 202 13.23 3.88 -14.85
N ALA A 203 12.90 2.58 -14.81
CA ALA A 203 13.70 1.50 -15.34
C ALA A 203 13.59 1.34 -16.88
N GLY A 204 12.77 2.14 -17.56
CA GLY A 204 12.68 2.18 -19.03
C GLY A 204 11.47 1.48 -19.64
N ALA A 205 10.55 0.97 -18.82
CA ALA A 205 9.35 0.30 -19.33
C ALA A 205 8.47 1.26 -20.16
N THR A 206 7.98 0.77 -21.30
CA THR A 206 7.08 1.51 -22.20
C THR A 206 5.61 1.38 -21.77
N ALA A 207 5.28 0.34 -21.03
CA ALA A 207 3.99 0.09 -20.43
C ALA A 207 4.10 -0.88 -19.24
N VAL A 208 3.01 -1.00 -18.46
CA VAL A 208 2.94 -1.92 -17.31
C VAL A 208 1.67 -2.77 -17.35
N LEU A 209 1.84 -4.08 -17.17
CA LEU A 209 0.78 -5.04 -16.86
C LEU A 209 0.83 -5.34 -15.35
N ILE A 210 -0.28 -5.16 -14.66
CA ILE A 210 -0.39 -5.46 -13.23
C ILE A 210 -1.26 -6.70 -13.05
N ALA A 211 -0.64 -7.78 -12.58
CA ALA A 211 -1.30 -9.05 -12.32
C ALA A 211 -1.65 -9.22 -10.82
N PRO A 212 -2.69 -10.00 -10.49
CA PRO A 212 -2.90 -10.42 -9.11
C PRO A 212 -1.76 -11.31 -8.62
N ASP A 213 -1.44 -11.20 -7.34
CA ASP A 213 -0.58 -12.17 -6.67
C ASP A 213 -1.36 -13.46 -6.36
N LEU A 214 -1.29 -14.42 -7.29
CA LEU A 214 -1.95 -15.71 -7.15
C LEU A 214 -1.29 -16.63 -6.11
N HIS A 215 -0.06 -16.33 -5.70
CA HIS A 215 0.64 -17.12 -4.68
C HIS A 215 -0.01 -16.90 -3.31
N ASN A 216 -0.11 -15.63 -2.91
CA ASN A 216 -0.67 -15.24 -1.61
C ASN A 216 -2.21 -15.17 -1.61
N HIS A 217 -2.83 -14.99 -2.78
CA HIS A 217 -4.29 -14.89 -2.92
C HIS A 217 -4.86 -16.01 -3.80
N ALA A 218 -4.55 -17.26 -3.45
CA ALA A 218 -4.97 -18.44 -4.18
C ALA A 218 -6.49 -18.47 -4.44
N GLY A 219 -6.88 -18.83 -5.67
CA GLY A 219 -8.28 -18.89 -6.10
C GLY A 219 -8.83 -17.57 -6.67
N ARG A 220 -8.12 -16.44 -6.54
CA ARG A 220 -8.50 -15.17 -7.20
C ARG A 220 -7.91 -15.07 -8.60
N ARG A 221 -8.51 -15.79 -9.55
CA ARG A 221 -8.04 -15.88 -10.94
C ARG A 221 -8.46 -14.71 -11.85
N GLY A 222 -9.48 -13.95 -11.47
CA GLY A 222 -9.85 -12.71 -12.16
C GLY A 222 -8.87 -11.57 -11.88
N THR A 223 -9.19 -10.35 -12.34
CA THR A 223 -8.46 -9.14 -11.95
C THR A 223 -8.52 -8.91 -10.43
N THR A 224 -7.46 -8.35 -9.83
CA THR A 224 -7.40 -8.07 -8.37
C THR A 224 -8.62 -7.30 -7.85
N ARG A 225 -9.12 -6.35 -8.64
CA ARG A 225 -10.38 -5.65 -8.37
C ARG A 225 -11.27 -5.74 -9.61
N PRO A 226 -12.53 -6.15 -9.49
CA PRO A 226 -13.46 -6.16 -10.62
C PRO A 226 -13.58 -4.78 -11.27
N LEU A 227 -13.70 -4.71 -12.60
CA LEU A 227 -13.84 -3.45 -13.36
C LEU A 227 -14.82 -2.49 -12.70
N ARG A 228 -16.04 -2.95 -12.40
CA ARG A 228 -17.14 -2.11 -11.86
C ARG A 228 -16.84 -1.51 -10.48
N SER A 229 -15.87 -2.07 -9.74
CA SER A 229 -15.39 -1.49 -8.46
C SER A 229 -14.46 -0.29 -8.68
N VAL A 230 -13.73 -0.29 -9.79
CA VAL A 230 -12.77 0.74 -10.18
C VAL A 230 -13.42 1.80 -11.08
N TRP A 231 -14.13 1.34 -12.10
CA TRP A 231 -14.82 2.10 -13.13
C TRP A 231 -16.32 1.78 -13.11
N PRO A 232 -17.10 2.33 -12.18
CA PRO A 232 -18.54 2.07 -12.09
C PRO A 232 -19.32 2.78 -13.21
N ASP A 233 -20.33 2.13 -13.79
CA ASP A 233 -21.21 2.70 -14.84
C ASP A 233 -21.81 4.05 -14.45
N ARG A 234 -22.10 4.21 -13.16
CA ARG A 234 -22.47 5.48 -12.54
C ARG A 234 -21.34 5.90 -11.62
N PRO A 235 -20.63 6.99 -11.93
CA PRO A 235 -19.56 7.50 -11.07
C PRO A 235 -20.08 7.65 -9.65
N ARG A 236 -19.32 7.13 -8.68
CA ARG A 236 -19.63 7.36 -7.27
C ARG A 236 -19.67 8.87 -7.06
N ARG A 237 -20.68 9.37 -6.36
CA ARG A 237 -20.59 10.69 -5.74
C ARG A 237 -20.10 10.45 -4.31
N PRO A 238 -18.85 10.82 -3.98
CA PRO A 238 -17.83 11.52 -4.79
C PRO A 238 -16.89 10.62 -5.61
N SER A 239 -16.25 11.23 -6.62
CA SER A 239 -15.15 10.65 -7.40
C SER A 239 -13.97 10.29 -6.52
N GLY A 240 -13.21 9.25 -6.90
CA GLY A 240 -11.91 8.97 -6.30
C GLY A 240 -10.90 10.08 -6.67
N TYR A 241 -10.10 10.51 -5.70
CA TYR A 241 -9.03 11.48 -5.91
C TYR A 241 -7.67 10.80 -5.82
N GLN A 242 -6.75 11.25 -6.67
CA GLN A 242 -5.33 10.94 -6.58
C GLN A 242 -4.54 12.23 -6.41
N VAL A 243 -3.39 12.17 -5.74
CA VAL A 243 -2.51 13.33 -5.61
C VAL A 243 -1.84 13.61 -6.95
N ALA A 244 -2.02 14.82 -7.49
CA ALA A 244 -1.62 15.17 -8.84
C ALA A 244 -0.11 15.05 -9.06
N GLY A 245 0.70 15.34 -8.03
CA GLY A 245 2.15 15.24 -8.08
C GLY A 245 2.66 13.85 -8.46
N TRP A 246 1.93 12.79 -8.09
CA TRP A 246 2.28 11.41 -8.47
C TRP A 246 1.67 11.03 -9.82
N THR A 247 0.37 11.24 -9.99
CA THR A 247 -0.34 10.82 -11.21
C THR A 247 0.18 11.52 -12.47
N LYS A 248 0.56 12.81 -12.40
CA LYS A 248 1.15 13.54 -13.55
C LYS A 248 2.51 12.97 -13.98
N ARG A 249 3.23 12.28 -13.11
CA ARG A 249 4.54 11.67 -13.42
C ARG A 249 4.41 10.36 -14.18
N VAL A 250 3.27 9.68 -14.07
CA VAL A 250 2.97 8.48 -14.87
C VAL A 250 2.62 8.92 -16.29
N ARG A 251 3.48 8.55 -17.25
CA ARG A 251 3.41 8.91 -18.67
C ARG A 251 3.22 7.70 -19.58
N ILE A 252 3.28 6.49 -19.03
CA ILE A 252 3.12 5.24 -19.77
C ILE A 252 1.73 4.62 -19.57
N PRO A 253 1.21 3.85 -20.55
CA PRO A 253 0.02 3.03 -20.39
C PRO A 253 0.17 1.96 -19.29
N VAL A 254 -0.88 1.75 -18.51
CA VAL A 254 -0.92 0.78 -17.42
C VAL A 254 -2.26 0.06 -17.44
N VAL A 255 -2.24 -1.27 -17.45
CA VAL A 255 -3.46 -2.09 -17.35
C VAL A 255 -3.35 -3.06 -16.19
N GLN A 256 -4.46 -3.23 -15.48
CA GLN A 256 -4.69 -4.38 -14.60
C GLN A 256 -5.11 -5.55 -15.48
N ILE A 257 -4.52 -6.73 -15.27
CA ILE A 257 -4.87 -7.96 -15.96
C ILE A 257 -5.41 -9.00 -14.98
N SER A 258 -6.14 -9.98 -15.50
CA SER A 258 -6.58 -11.14 -14.73
C SER A 258 -5.43 -12.11 -14.47
N GLY A 259 -5.56 -12.90 -13.41
CA GLY A 259 -4.62 -13.99 -13.13
C GLY A 259 -4.58 -15.03 -14.25
N ASP A 260 -5.74 -15.35 -14.85
CA ASP A 260 -5.79 -16.29 -15.97
C ASP A 260 -5.04 -15.76 -17.20
N LEU A 261 -5.17 -14.47 -17.52
CA LEU A 261 -4.40 -13.86 -18.61
C LEU A 261 -2.89 -13.80 -18.28
N ALA A 262 -2.54 -13.49 -17.04
CA ALA A 262 -1.15 -13.48 -16.59
C ALA A 262 -0.50 -14.86 -16.69
N GLU A 263 -1.21 -15.93 -16.28
CA GLU A 263 -0.73 -17.31 -16.43
C GLU A 263 -0.54 -17.68 -17.91
N GLN A 264 -1.48 -17.34 -18.79
CA GLN A 264 -1.33 -17.63 -20.24
C GLN A 264 -0.11 -16.94 -20.87
N ILE A 265 0.16 -15.68 -20.51
CA ILE A 265 1.36 -14.96 -20.96
C ILE A 265 2.62 -15.69 -20.50
N MET A 266 2.67 -16.14 -19.25
CA MET A 266 3.82 -16.88 -18.70
C MET A 266 3.99 -18.25 -19.35
N ASP A 267 2.90 -19.01 -19.46
CA ASP A 267 2.91 -20.38 -19.99
C ASP A 267 3.36 -20.41 -21.45
N ASN A 268 2.98 -19.40 -22.24
CA ASN A 268 3.45 -19.24 -23.61
C ASN A 268 4.97 -18.97 -23.71
N ALA A 269 5.59 -18.43 -22.63
CA ALA A 269 7.04 -18.31 -22.50
C ALA A 269 7.71 -19.56 -21.91
N GLY A 270 6.94 -20.60 -21.60
CA GLY A 270 7.43 -21.81 -20.93
C GLY A 270 7.80 -21.59 -19.46
N LEU A 271 7.21 -20.57 -18.82
CA LEU A 271 7.43 -20.20 -17.43
C LEU A 271 6.11 -20.31 -16.67
N THR A 272 6.15 -20.50 -15.35
CA THR A 272 4.92 -20.53 -14.54
C THR A 272 4.87 -19.36 -13.58
N LEU A 273 3.73 -18.66 -13.54
CA LEU A 273 3.54 -17.49 -12.65
C LEU A 273 3.74 -17.87 -11.18
N ARG A 274 3.25 -19.06 -10.78
CA ARG A 274 3.39 -19.58 -9.42
C ARG A 274 4.84 -19.79 -9.03
N GLU A 275 5.69 -20.34 -9.90
CA GLU A 275 7.11 -20.53 -9.59
C GLU A 275 7.85 -19.20 -9.49
N LEU A 276 7.60 -18.28 -10.41
CA LEU A 276 8.23 -16.96 -10.39
C LEU A 276 7.81 -16.15 -9.15
N ALA A 277 6.51 -16.16 -8.80
CA ALA A 277 6.02 -15.52 -7.58
C ALA A 277 6.66 -16.13 -6.32
N THR A 278 6.56 -17.45 -6.15
CA THR A 278 7.00 -18.12 -4.90
C THR A 278 8.53 -18.13 -4.73
N ARG A 279 9.29 -18.36 -5.83
CA ARG A 279 10.74 -18.60 -5.74
C ARG A 279 11.59 -17.39 -6.04
N GLN A 280 11.03 -16.39 -6.70
CA GLN A 280 11.76 -15.19 -7.08
C GLN A 280 11.17 -13.96 -6.40
N ALA A 281 9.90 -13.62 -6.64
CA ALA A 281 9.33 -12.35 -6.16
C ALA A 281 9.37 -12.19 -4.62
N GLU A 282 9.30 -13.30 -3.88
CA GLU A 282 9.41 -13.32 -2.40
C GLU A 282 10.86 -13.24 -1.88
N ARG A 283 11.88 -13.13 -2.73
CA ARG A 283 13.27 -13.11 -2.29
C ARG A 283 13.60 -11.82 -1.53
N PRO A 284 14.29 -11.91 -0.38
CA PRO A 284 14.91 -10.76 0.23
C PRO A 284 15.85 -10.07 -0.76
N GLY A 285 15.80 -8.73 -0.79
CA GLY A 285 16.58 -7.93 -1.71
C GLY A 285 15.97 -7.71 -3.09
N GLY A 286 14.92 -8.45 -3.47
CA GLY A 286 14.26 -8.34 -4.77
C GLY A 286 14.80 -9.35 -5.79
N ILE A 287 14.57 -9.08 -7.08
CA ILE A 287 14.85 -10.02 -8.16
C ILE A 287 15.61 -9.40 -9.33
N GLU A 288 16.27 -10.27 -10.10
CA GLU A 288 16.64 -9.95 -11.46
C GLU A 288 15.40 -9.99 -12.37
N ALA A 289 15.28 -9.00 -13.25
CA ALA A 289 14.22 -8.95 -14.22
C ALA A 289 14.25 -10.19 -15.15
N VAL A 290 13.13 -10.88 -15.31
CA VAL A 290 13.02 -12.14 -16.07
C VAL A 290 12.33 -11.88 -17.42
N PRO A 291 13.06 -11.90 -18.54
CA PRO A 291 12.43 -11.80 -19.86
C PRO A 291 11.48 -12.97 -20.12
N LEU A 292 10.37 -12.72 -20.80
CA LEU A 292 9.44 -13.74 -21.28
C LEU A 292 9.65 -13.93 -22.79
N PRO A 293 10.48 -14.90 -23.23
CA PRO A 293 10.90 -14.98 -24.63
C PRO A 293 9.70 -15.15 -25.58
N GLY A 294 9.67 -14.34 -26.63
CA GLY A 294 8.60 -14.38 -27.64
C GLY A 294 7.26 -13.81 -27.19
N GLN A 295 7.13 -13.35 -25.94
CA GLN A 295 5.91 -12.69 -25.47
C GLN A 295 5.97 -11.21 -25.79
N LEU A 296 5.08 -10.78 -26.68
CA LEU A 296 4.85 -9.40 -27.04
C LEU A 296 3.48 -8.97 -26.52
N VAL A 297 3.31 -7.69 -26.23
CA VAL A 297 2.00 -7.10 -26.02
C VAL A 297 1.93 -5.72 -26.66
N GLU A 298 0.72 -5.33 -27.06
CA GLU A 298 0.38 -3.96 -27.40
C GLU A 298 -0.86 -3.56 -26.60
N LEU A 299 -0.84 -2.39 -25.97
CA LEU A 299 -1.98 -1.87 -25.25
C LEU A 299 -2.24 -0.41 -25.58
N THR A 300 -3.52 -0.08 -25.65
CA THR A 300 -4.03 1.29 -25.71
C THR A 300 -4.87 1.55 -24.48
N THR A 301 -4.59 2.63 -23.78
CA THR A 301 -5.36 3.08 -22.62
C THR A 301 -5.92 4.46 -22.88
N SER A 302 -7.18 4.66 -22.51
CA SER A 302 -7.87 5.95 -22.52
C SER A 302 -8.36 6.24 -21.11
N VAL A 303 -7.61 7.09 -20.40
CA VAL A 303 -7.91 7.55 -19.04
C VAL A 303 -7.86 9.07 -19.00
N HIS A 304 -9.02 9.68 -18.82
CA HIS A 304 -9.17 11.11 -18.63
C HIS A 304 -8.70 11.50 -17.24
N ARG A 305 -7.77 12.47 -17.15
CA ARG A 305 -7.26 13.00 -15.90
C ARG A 305 -7.73 14.45 -15.75
N GLY A 306 -8.68 14.70 -14.86
CA GLY A 306 -9.19 16.03 -14.54
C GLY A 306 -8.45 16.63 -13.36
N LEU A 307 -7.71 17.73 -13.57
CA LEU A 307 -7.07 18.48 -12.50
C LEU A 307 -8.12 19.12 -11.61
N TRP A 308 -8.05 18.81 -10.32
CA TRP A 308 -8.78 19.50 -9.28
C TRP A 308 -7.76 20.33 -8.49
N PRO A 309 -7.62 21.63 -8.81
CA PRO A 309 -6.61 22.46 -8.20
C PRO A 309 -6.88 22.58 -6.70
N ASN A 310 -5.80 22.78 -5.95
CA ASN A 310 -5.93 23.19 -4.56
C ASN A 310 -6.80 24.46 -4.49
N ARG A 311 -7.77 24.46 -3.57
CA ARG A 311 -8.64 25.62 -3.30
C ARG A 311 -8.52 25.99 -1.84
#